data_AF-A0A673XX17-F1
#
_entry.id   AF-A0A673XX17-F1
#
_cell.length_a   1.000
_cell.length_b   1.000
_cell.length_c   1.000
_cell.angle_alpha   90.00
_cell.angle_beta   90.00
_cell.angle_gamma   90.00
#
_symmetry.space_group_name_H-M   'P 1'
#
loop_
_entity.id
_entity.type
_entity.pdbx_description
1 polymer ?
#
loop_
_entity_poly.entity_id
_entity_poly.type
_entity_poly.pdbx_seq_one_letter_code
_entity_poly.pdbx_strand_id
1 'polypeptide(L)'
;MPDKTKRTIQVNETWSPPGDKCVKYTCEKPGGQYIPVEVKTVCPAFSPENCVPGTEKTDANGCCKTCTERSNVCEMKYTTTSIVISGCATAEPVEINSCSGNCGTSSMYSAEANTMMHYCSCCQEATTSQKEVELMCPDGSKVKHSYIHVESCGCHVTDCDAGTTAAPGTTKPRRRRR
;
A
#
# COMPACT_ATOMS: atom_id res chain seq x y z
N MET A 1 -23.32 31.18 -15.50
CA MET A 1 -22.38 32.31 -15.28
C MET A 1 -21.87 32.19 -13.86
N PRO A 2 -20.55 32.19 -13.58
CA PRO A 2 -20.10 32.14 -12.20
C PRO A 2 -20.34 33.49 -11.52
N ASP A 3 -20.71 33.42 -10.26
CA ASP A 3 -21.17 34.49 -9.38
C ASP A 3 -20.18 35.67 -9.32
N LYS A 4 -20.61 36.88 -9.72
CA LYS A 4 -19.79 38.11 -9.64
C LYS A 4 -19.86 38.73 -8.23
N THR A 5 -19.56 37.96 -7.19
CA THR A 5 -19.48 38.48 -5.82
C THR A 5 -18.12 39.17 -5.63
N LYS A 6 -18.09 40.50 -5.47
CA LYS A 6 -16.85 41.23 -5.14
C LYS A 6 -16.54 41.06 -3.65
N ARG A 7 -15.35 40.55 -3.32
CA ARG A 7 -14.87 40.34 -1.94
C ARG A 7 -13.58 41.14 -1.72
N THR A 8 -13.52 41.89 -0.63
CA THR A 8 -12.30 42.61 -0.21
C THR A 8 -11.52 41.75 0.78
N ILE A 9 -10.22 41.56 0.55
CA ILE A 9 -9.31 40.78 1.41
C ILE A 9 -8.26 41.76 1.95
N GLN A 10 -8.03 41.76 3.28
CA GLN A 10 -7.00 42.62 3.86
C GLN A 10 -5.60 42.10 3.51
N VAL A 11 -4.59 42.97 3.58
CA VAL A 11 -3.21 42.58 3.30
C VAL A 11 -2.78 41.50 4.29
N ASN A 12 -2.18 40.41 3.77
CA ASN A 12 -1.79 39.20 4.50
C ASN A 12 -2.95 38.34 5.05
N GLU A 13 -4.21 38.67 4.76
CA GLU A 13 -5.33 37.75 5.01
C GLU A 13 -5.49 36.77 3.83
N THR A 14 -5.99 35.58 4.14
CA THR A 14 -6.31 34.55 3.16
C THR A 14 -7.81 34.28 3.17
N TRP A 15 -8.40 34.12 1.99
CA TRP A 15 -9.80 33.77 1.84
C TRP A 15 -9.99 32.64 0.85
N SER A 16 -10.90 31.71 1.16
CA SER A 16 -11.35 30.64 0.25
C SER A 16 -12.85 30.74 -0.01
N PRO A 17 -13.29 30.54 -1.26
CA PRO A 17 -14.70 30.49 -1.59
C PRO A 17 -15.40 29.29 -0.93
N PRO A 18 -16.68 29.42 -0.51
CA PRO A 18 -17.42 28.33 0.14
C PRO A 18 -17.55 27.05 -0.72
N GLY A 19 -17.57 27.21 -2.04
CA GLY A 19 -17.75 26.12 -3.00
C GLY A 19 -16.44 25.51 -3.52
N ASP A 20 -15.29 26.15 -3.28
CA ASP A 20 -13.98 25.63 -3.70
C ASP A 20 -12.92 25.93 -2.63
N LYS A 21 -12.70 24.96 -1.76
CA LYS A 21 -11.69 25.05 -0.69
C LYS A 21 -10.25 24.88 -1.21
N CYS A 22 -10.09 24.50 -2.48
CA CYS A 22 -8.78 24.30 -3.11
C CYS A 22 -8.20 25.59 -3.67
N VAL A 23 -9.02 26.63 -3.80
CA VAL A 23 -8.57 27.96 -4.20
C VAL A 23 -8.47 28.86 -2.97
N LYS A 24 -7.33 29.53 -2.85
CA LYS A 24 -7.07 30.54 -1.81
C LYS A 24 -6.65 31.83 -2.51
N TYR A 25 -7.21 32.94 -2.04
CA TYR A 25 -6.83 34.28 -2.48
C TYR A 25 -6.14 35.00 -1.33
N THR A 26 -5.02 35.62 -1.63
CA THR A 26 -4.20 36.40 -0.69
C THR A 26 -3.95 37.78 -1.28
N CYS A 27 -4.01 38.82 -0.43
CA CYS A 27 -3.65 40.17 -0.84
C CYS A 27 -2.23 40.49 -0.37
N GLU A 28 -1.31 40.63 -1.31
CA GLU A 28 0.08 40.98 -1.03
C GLU A 28 0.34 42.46 -1.35
N LYS A 29 1.33 43.06 -0.68
CA LYS A 29 1.71 44.46 -0.91
C LYS A 29 3.21 44.65 -1.23
N PRO A 30 3.76 44.00 -2.26
CA PRO A 30 5.15 44.22 -2.66
C PRO A 30 5.32 45.67 -3.17
N GLY A 31 6.33 46.38 -2.66
CA GLY A 31 6.66 47.74 -3.11
C GLY A 31 5.55 48.79 -2.94
N GLY A 32 4.54 48.53 -2.09
CA GLY A 32 3.43 49.46 -1.85
C GLY A 32 2.19 49.24 -2.73
N GLN A 33 2.25 48.34 -3.71
CA GLN A 33 1.14 48.03 -4.62
C GLN A 33 0.35 46.81 -4.13
N TYR A 34 -0.98 46.90 -4.10
CA TYR A 34 -1.86 45.79 -3.69
C TYR A 34 -2.04 44.82 -4.84
N ILE A 35 -1.61 43.57 -4.66
CA ILE A 35 -1.69 42.52 -5.68
C ILE A 35 -2.49 41.34 -5.12
N PRO A 36 -3.61 40.95 -5.74
CA PRO A 36 -4.29 39.70 -5.41
C PRO A 36 -3.52 38.52 -6.01
N VAL A 37 -3.13 37.57 -5.17
CA VAL A 37 -2.49 36.32 -5.56
C VAL A 37 -3.50 35.20 -5.39
N GLU A 38 -3.71 34.43 -6.46
CA GLU A 38 -4.52 33.21 -6.44
C GLU A 38 -3.59 32.00 -6.30
N VAL A 39 -3.82 31.19 -5.27
CA VAL A 39 -3.14 29.92 -5.05
C VAL A 39 -4.15 28.81 -5.25
N LYS A 40 -3.93 28.02 -6.31
CA LYS A 40 -4.75 26.85 -6.61
C LYS A 40 -4.02 25.58 -6.19
N THR A 41 -4.62 24.87 -5.25
CA THR A 41 -4.13 23.56 -4.80
C THR A 41 -4.55 22.49 -5.80
N VAL A 42 -3.60 21.68 -6.26
CA VAL A 42 -3.88 20.53 -7.13
C VAL A 42 -3.92 19.27 -6.26
N CYS A 43 -5.02 18.53 -6.31
CA CYS A 43 -5.19 17.29 -5.58
C CYS A 43 -4.80 16.08 -6.43
N PRO A 44 -4.31 14.99 -5.79
CA PRO A 44 -4.23 13.68 -6.43
C PRO A 44 -5.61 13.21 -6.94
N ALA A 45 -5.62 12.33 -7.93
CA ALA A 45 -6.85 11.71 -8.41
C ALA A 45 -7.52 10.95 -7.26
N PHE A 46 -8.83 11.16 -7.09
CA PHE A 46 -9.62 10.52 -6.05
C PHE A 46 -10.79 9.76 -6.69
N SER A 47 -10.75 8.44 -6.57
CA SER A 47 -11.80 7.53 -7.05
C SER A 47 -12.49 6.88 -5.84
N PRO A 48 -13.69 7.35 -5.44
CA PRO A 48 -14.43 6.81 -4.30
C PRO A 48 -14.68 5.31 -4.43
N GLU A 49 -14.89 4.80 -5.66
CA GLU A 49 -15.08 3.37 -5.91
C GLU A 49 -13.89 2.49 -5.48
N ASN A 50 -12.69 3.06 -5.47
CA ASN A 50 -11.46 2.36 -5.11
C ASN A 50 -11.18 2.41 -3.60
N CYS A 51 -12.03 3.06 -2.81
CA CYS A 51 -11.82 3.23 -1.37
C CYS A 51 -12.38 2.07 -0.54
N VAL A 52 -11.58 1.61 0.42
CA VAL A 52 -11.92 1.45 1.84
C VAL A 52 -13.20 2.12 2.37
N PRO A 53 -14.42 1.54 2.39
CA PRO A 53 -15.57 2.25 2.97
C PRO A 53 -15.31 2.64 4.43
N GLY A 54 -15.44 3.92 4.76
CA GLY A 54 -15.18 4.46 6.09
C GLY A 54 -13.73 4.92 6.34
N THR A 55 -12.87 4.84 5.33
CA THR A 55 -11.47 5.34 5.41
C THR A 55 -11.27 6.68 4.71
N GLU A 56 -12.32 7.24 4.11
CA GLU A 56 -12.28 8.51 3.40
C GLU A 56 -11.99 9.65 4.37
N LYS A 57 -10.94 10.41 4.06
CA LYS A 57 -10.50 11.57 4.82
C LYS A 57 -10.39 12.76 3.90
N THR A 58 -10.72 13.93 4.43
CA THR A 58 -10.41 15.19 3.76
C THR A 58 -9.24 15.82 4.49
N ASP A 59 -8.34 16.46 3.75
CA ASP A 59 -7.20 17.17 4.34
C ASP A 59 -7.67 18.23 5.35
N ALA A 60 -6.73 18.75 6.15
CA ALA A 60 -7.03 19.76 7.16
C ALA A 60 -7.59 21.08 6.57
N ASN A 61 -7.33 21.34 5.28
CA ASN A 61 -7.84 22.51 4.57
C ASN A 61 -9.26 22.29 4.01
N GLY A 62 -9.77 21.06 4.06
CA GLY A 62 -11.04 20.67 3.46
C GLY A 62 -11.01 20.59 1.93
N CYS A 63 -9.84 20.59 1.30
CA CYS A 63 -9.65 20.63 -0.15
C CYS A 63 -9.54 19.22 -0.74
N CYS A 64 -8.45 18.51 -0.45
CA CYS A 64 -8.18 17.23 -1.07
C CYS A 64 -8.81 16.07 -0.29
N LYS A 65 -9.36 15.11 -1.02
CA LYS A 65 -9.86 13.84 -0.47
C LYS A 65 -8.85 12.74 -0.70
N THR A 66 -8.71 11.88 0.30
CA THR A 66 -7.84 10.70 0.29
C THR A 66 -8.58 9.56 0.96
N CYS A 67 -8.22 8.32 0.65
CA CYS A 67 -8.75 7.15 1.35
C CYS A 67 -7.70 6.03 1.36
N THR A 68 -7.95 4.98 2.11
CA THR A 68 -7.22 3.73 1.92
C THR A 68 -7.77 3.06 0.66
N GLU A 69 -6.94 2.96 -0.37
CA GLU A 69 -7.34 2.25 -1.58
C GLU A 69 -7.46 0.74 -1.31
N ARG A 70 -8.52 0.11 -1.82
CA ARG A 70 -8.74 -1.35 -1.77
C ARG A 70 -7.58 -2.12 -2.39
N SER A 71 -6.90 -1.54 -3.38
CA SER A 71 -5.73 -2.08 -4.07
C SER A 71 -4.46 -2.13 -3.22
N ASN A 72 -4.43 -1.50 -2.05
CA ASN A 72 -3.27 -1.39 -1.15
C ASN A 72 -3.56 -1.91 0.26
N VAL A 73 -4.42 -2.92 0.37
CA VAL A 73 -4.79 -3.53 1.65
C VAL A 73 -3.95 -4.78 1.87
N CYS A 74 -3.03 -4.75 2.84
CA CYS A 74 -2.33 -5.92 3.35
C CYS A 74 -2.84 -6.25 4.75
N GLU A 75 -3.51 -7.39 4.90
CA GLU A 75 -4.19 -7.75 6.13
C GLU A 75 -3.72 -9.08 6.68
N MET A 76 -3.77 -9.20 8.02
CA MET A 76 -3.65 -10.48 8.68
C MET A 76 -4.95 -11.25 8.55
N LYS A 77 -4.84 -12.53 8.19
CA LYS A 77 -5.91 -13.52 8.18
C LYS A 77 -5.56 -14.63 9.16
N TYR A 78 -6.55 -15.07 9.92
CA TYR A 78 -6.44 -16.20 10.84
C TYR A 78 -7.16 -17.42 10.26
N THR A 79 -6.59 -18.60 10.44
CA THR A 79 -7.17 -19.87 10.01
C THR A 79 -6.92 -20.92 11.07
N THR A 80 -7.97 -21.59 11.51
CA THR A 80 -7.89 -22.66 12.51
C THR A 80 -7.72 -24.01 11.81
N THR A 81 -6.59 -24.67 12.01
CA THR A 81 -6.29 -25.97 11.38
C THR A 81 -5.37 -26.83 12.26
N SER A 82 -5.36 -28.13 12.02
CA SER A 82 -4.43 -29.05 12.69
C SER A 82 -3.07 -29.02 11.97
N ILE A 83 -1.99 -28.85 12.73
CA ILE A 83 -0.63 -28.92 12.17
C ILE A 83 -0.25 -30.39 12.07
N VAL A 84 0.12 -30.85 10.87
CA VAL A 84 0.54 -32.23 10.60
C VAL A 84 1.97 -32.25 10.07
N ILE A 85 2.86 -32.95 10.77
CA ILE A 85 4.28 -33.06 10.41
C ILE A 85 4.72 -34.51 10.55
N SER A 86 5.22 -35.09 9.46
CA SER A 86 5.71 -36.48 9.43
C SER A 86 4.71 -37.51 9.98
N GLY A 87 3.41 -37.26 9.83
CA GLY A 87 2.34 -38.13 10.30
C GLY A 87 1.91 -37.91 11.76
N CYS A 88 2.55 -37.01 12.50
CA CYS A 88 2.09 -36.55 13.82
C CYS A 88 1.24 -35.30 13.68
N ALA A 89 0.20 -35.16 14.49
CA ALA A 89 -0.76 -34.05 14.40
C ALA A 89 -1.01 -33.38 15.75
N THR A 90 -1.38 -32.10 15.76
CA THR A 90 -1.87 -31.46 16.98
C THR A 90 -3.15 -32.14 17.46
N ALA A 91 -3.28 -32.31 18.78
CA ALA A 91 -4.46 -32.91 19.41
C ALA A 91 -5.75 -32.14 19.05
N GLU A 92 -5.66 -30.82 19.11
CA GLU A 92 -6.71 -29.89 18.74
C GLU A 92 -6.23 -28.98 17.61
N PRO A 93 -7.13 -28.43 16.78
CA PRO A 93 -6.80 -27.41 15.81
C PRO A 93 -6.19 -26.17 16.50
N VAL A 94 -5.22 -25.55 15.84
CA VAL A 94 -4.58 -24.32 16.33
C VAL A 94 -4.84 -23.18 15.36
N GLU A 95 -4.95 -21.97 15.89
CA GLU A 95 -5.06 -20.75 15.08
C GLU A 95 -3.70 -20.40 14.46
N ILE A 96 -3.68 -20.29 13.13
CA ILE A 96 -2.52 -19.92 12.33
C ILE A 96 -2.82 -18.59 11.62
N ASN A 97 -1.90 -17.65 11.77
CA ASN A 97 -1.98 -16.34 11.14
C ASN A 97 -1.18 -16.30 9.84
N SER A 98 -1.71 -15.58 8.85
CA SER A 98 -1.10 -15.40 7.54
C SER A 98 -1.33 -13.97 7.04
N CYS A 99 -0.46 -13.47 6.17
CA CYS A 99 -0.65 -12.19 5.51
C CYS A 99 -1.24 -12.40 4.13
N SER A 100 -2.31 -11.69 3.82
CA SER A 100 -2.95 -11.73 2.51
C SER A 100 -3.48 -10.36 2.15
N GLY A 101 -3.26 -9.98 0.90
CA GLY A 101 -3.65 -8.66 0.44
C GLY A 101 -2.84 -8.20 -0.75
N ASN A 102 -2.99 -6.93 -1.05
CA ASN A 102 -2.49 -6.28 -2.22
C ASN A 102 -1.63 -5.09 -1.79
N CYS A 103 -0.45 -4.95 -2.40
CA CYS A 103 0.52 -3.90 -2.10
C CYS A 103 0.89 -3.16 -3.39
N GLY A 104 1.37 -1.93 -3.23
CA GLY A 104 1.60 -1.03 -4.35
C GLY A 104 2.67 -1.55 -5.31
N THR A 105 2.37 -1.50 -6.61
CA THR A 105 3.33 -1.76 -7.68
C THR A 105 3.22 -0.66 -8.73
N SER A 106 4.33 -0.30 -9.37
CA SER A 106 4.33 0.68 -10.45
C SER A 106 5.48 0.45 -11.42
N SER A 107 5.29 0.94 -12.66
CA SER A 107 6.30 0.93 -13.70
C SER A 107 6.21 2.24 -14.46
N MET A 108 7.28 3.05 -14.42
CA MET A 108 7.30 4.38 -15.02
C MET A 108 8.61 4.60 -15.76
N TYR A 109 8.53 5.24 -16.92
CA TYR A 109 9.72 5.63 -17.68
C TYR A 109 10.44 6.79 -16.97
N SER A 110 11.75 6.65 -16.73
CA SER A 110 12.61 7.77 -16.33
C SER A 110 13.42 8.24 -17.53
N ALA A 111 13.30 9.53 -17.86
CA ALA A 111 14.05 10.14 -18.95
C ALA A 111 15.54 10.28 -18.60
N GLU A 112 15.85 10.52 -17.32
CA GLU A 112 17.20 10.66 -16.79
C GLU A 112 17.97 9.34 -16.89
N ALA A 113 17.31 8.22 -16.56
CA ALA A 113 17.90 6.89 -16.65
C ALA A 113 17.71 6.23 -18.03
N ASN A 114 16.89 6.85 -18.92
CA ASN A 114 16.50 6.32 -20.24
C ASN A 114 16.03 4.84 -20.16
N THR A 115 15.29 4.51 -19.11
CA THR A 115 14.81 3.14 -18.84
C THR A 115 13.49 3.16 -18.07
N MET A 116 12.79 2.02 -18.06
CA MET A 116 11.66 1.80 -17.18
C MET A 116 12.16 1.56 -15.75
N MET A 117 11.68 2.37 -14.81
CA MET A 117 11.84 2.15 -13.39
C MET A 117 10.67 1.33 -12.86
N HIS A 118 10.97 0.33 -12.06
CA HIS A 118 9.99 -0.57 -11.47
C HIS A 118 9.99 -0.41 -9.95
N TYR A 119 8.79 -0.43 -9.36
CA TYR A 119 8.60 -0.49 -7.91
C TYR A 119 7.65 -1.63 -7.61
N CYS A 120 8.08 -2.56 -6.77
CA CYS A 120 7.28 -3.69 -6.31
C CYS A 120 7.24 -3.73 -4.79
N SER A 121 6.09 -4.10 -4.26
CA SER A 121 5.96 -4.47 -2.85
C SER A 121 4.99 -5.63 -2.69
N CYS A 122 5.25 -6.47 -1.68
CA CYS A 122 4.45 -7.65 -1.38
C CYS A 122 3.90 -7.59 0.04
N CYS A 123 2.70 -8.15 0.23
CA CYS A 123 2.11 -8.29 1.55
C CYS A 123 2.80 -9.45 2.28
N GLN A 124 3.56 -9.12 3.32
CA GLN A 124 4.37 -10.07 4.09
C GLN A 124 4.27 -9.78 5.59
N GLU A 125 4.77 -10.71 6.40
CA GLU A 125 4.86 -10.60 7.84
C GLU A 125 5.82 -9.46 8.23
N ALA A 126 5.28 -8.44 8.90
CA ALA A 126 6.07 -7.31 9.38
C ALA A 126 6.75 -7.63 10.73
N THR A 127 6.06 -8.40 11.58
CA THR A 127 6.61 -8.93 12.82
C THR A 127 6.17 -10.38 13.02
N THR A 128 7.06 -11.18 13.59
CA THR A 128 6.83 -12.59 13.89
C THR A 128 7.29 -12.96 15.29
N SER A 129 6.71 -14.04 15.81
CA SER A 129 7.12 -14.71 17.04
C SER A 129 7.27 -16.21 16.79
N GLN A 130 7.93 -16.94 17.70
CA GLN A 130 7.93 -18.40 17.67
C GLN A 130 6.88 -18.95 18.64
N LYS A 131 6.05 -19.88 18.17
CA LYS A 131 5.02 -20.55 18.96
C LYS A 131 5.25 -22.05 18.96
N GLU A 132 5.25 -22.66 20.14
CA GLU A 132 5.43 -24.10 20.33
C GLU A 132 4.07 -24.81 20.44
N VAL A 133 3.95 -25.97 19.81
CA VAL A 133 2.81 -26.87 19.89
C VAL A 133 3.26 -28.30 20.18
N GLU A 134 2.38 -29.09 20.80
CA GLU A 134 2.60 -30.52 21.00
C GLU A 134 1.86 -31.32 19.92
N LEU A 135 2.60 -32.19 19.23
CA LEU A 135 2.09 -33.13 18.23
C LEU A 135 1.96 -34.51 18.86
N MET A 136 0.85 -35.19 18.59
CA MET A 136 0.62 -36.59 18.92
C MET A 136 0.89 -37.46 17.69
N CYS A 137 1.75 -38.45 17.87
CA CYS A 137 2.13 -39.40 16.83
C CYS A 137 1.32 -40.71 16.95
N PRO A 138 1.21 -41.51 15.86
CA PRO A 138 0.46 -42.77 15.89
C PRO A 138 1.00 -43.81 16.88
N ASP A 139 2.27 -43.73 17.24
CA ASP A 139 2.92 -44.59 18.25
C ASP A 139 2.63 -44.15 19.69
N GLY A 140 1.82 -43.10 19.88
CA GLY A 140 1.48 -42.53 21.18
C GLY A 140 2.54 -41.58 21.73
N SER A 141 3.66 -41.37 21.04
CA SER A 141 4.67 -40.39 21.43
C SER A 141 4.18 -38.96 21.23
N LYS A 142 4.75 -38.04 22.01
CA LYS A 142 4.47 -36.60 21.97
C LYS A 142 5.73 -35.85 21.57
N VAL A 143 5.61 -35.03 20.54
CA VAL A 143 6.75 -34.26 19.99
C VAL A 143 6.41 -32.79 20.01
N LYS A 144 7.31 -31.98 20.56
CA LYS A 144 7.20 -30.51 20.51
C LYS A 144 7.67 -29.99 19.17
N HIS A 145 6.92 -29.06 18.60
CA HIS A 145 7.27 -28.40 17.36
C HIS A 145 7.04 -26.89 17.47
N SER A 146 8.03 -26.11 17.03
CA SER A 146 7.95 -24.65 17.00
C SER A 146 7.72 -24.17 15.58
N TYR A 147 6.77 -23.26 15.39
CA TYR A 147 6.48 -22.64 14.11
C TYR A 147 6.51 -21.11 14.22
N ILE A 148 6.66 -20.45 13.07
CA ILE A 148 6.65 -18.99 12.97
C ILE A 148 5.20 -18.50 13.00
N HIS A 149 4.87 -17.68 13.99
CA HIS A 149 3.58 -17.04 14.15
C HIS A 149 3.65 -15.58 13.69
N VAL A 150 2.68 -15.16 12.88
CA VAL A 150 2.60 -13.79 12.35
C VAL A 150 1.89 -12.90 13.37
N GLU A 151 2.56 -11.83 13.80
CA GLU A 151 2.07 -10.84 14.78
C GLU A 151 1.52 -9.59 14.08
N SER A 152 2.05 -9.24 12.91
CA SER A 152 1.51 -8.17 12.07
C SER A 152 1.89 -8.35 10.60
N CYS A 153 1.14 -7.71 9.71
CA CYS A 153 1.36 -7.73 8.26
C CYS A 153 1.66 -6.33 7.74
N GLY A 154 2.49 -6.23 6.70
CA GLY A 154 2.83 -4.99 6.05
C GLY A 154 3.24 -5.17 4.59
N CYS A 155 3.30 -4.06 3.85
CA CYS A 155 3.85 -4.06 2.50
C CYS A 155 5.37 -3.91 2.56
N HIS A 156 6.09 -4.95 2.14
CA HIS A 156 7.55 -4.96 2.06
C HIS A 156 7.98 -4.71 0.63
N VAL A 157 8.88 -3.74 0.42
CA VAL A 157 9.44 -3.45 -0.90
C VAL A 157 10.31 -4.62 -1.34
N THR A 158 10.11 -5.09 -2.57
CA THR A 158 10.85 -6.20 -3.16
C THR A 158 11.45 -5.79 -4.51
N ASP A 159 12.53 -6.45 -4.89
CA ASP A 159 13.09 -6.29 -6.23
C ASP A 159 12.21 -7.02 -7.25
N CYS A 160 11.73 -6.28 -8.25
CA CYS A 160 10.87 -6.81 -9.31
C CYS A 160 11.62 -7.82 -10.22
N ASP A 161 12.95 -7.74 -10.31
CA ASP A 161 13.76 -8.46 -11.30
C ASP A 161 14.51 -9.67 -10.72
N ALA A 162 14.34 -9.96 -9.42
CA ALA A 162 15.05 -11.02 -8.71
C ALA A 162 14.74 -12.47 -9.16
N GLY A 163 13.94 -12.67 -10.22
CA GLY A 163 13.50 -13.97 -10.73
C GLY A 163 14.30 -14.57 -11.90
N THR A 164 15.39 -13.94 -12.39
CA THR A 164 16.18 -14.50 -13.51
C THR A 164 17.31 -15.46 -13.11
N THR A 165 17.40 -15.89 -11.86
CA THR A 165 18.34 -16.94 -11.46
C THR A 165 17.84 -18.34 -11.82
N ALA A 166 18.34 -18.81 -12.97
CA ALA A 166 18.56 -20.20 -13.37
C ALA A 166 17.43 -21.21 -13.08
N ALA A 167 16.52 -21.39 -14.04
CA ALA A 167 15.87 -22.69 -14.21
C ALA A 167 16.91 -23.70 -14.75
N PRO A 168 17.28 -24.77 -14.01
CA PRO A 168 18.06 -25.86 -14.57
C PRO A 168 17.13 -26.69 -15.43
N GLY A 169 17.42 -26.76 -16.73
CA GLY A 169 16.83 -27.75 -17.62
C GLY A 169 15.73 -27.23 -18.53
N THR A 170 16.12 -26.59 -19.63
CA THR A 170 15.47 -26.84 -20.92
C THR A 170 16.55 -26.92 -22.00
N THR A 171 16.66 -28.11 -22.58
CA THR A 171 17.52 -28.46 -23.70
C THR A 171 17.31 -27.51 -24.88
N LYS A 172 18.34 -26.75 -25.27
CA LYS A 172 18.33 -25.97 -26.52
C LYS A 172 18.30 -26.92 -27.72
N PRO A 173 17.37 -26.76 -28.68
CA PRO A 173 17.41 -27.54 -29.91
C PRO A 173 18.59 -27.08 -30.78
N ARG A 174 19.39 -28.05 -31.19
CA ARG A 174 20.57 -27.90 -32.05
C ARG A 174 20.11 -27.47 -33.46
N ARG A 175 20.29 -26.19 -33.81
CA ARG A 175 20.05 -25.68 -35.18
C ARG A 175 20.93 -26.46 -36.17
N ARG A 176 20.32 -27.25 -37.06
CA ARG A 176 20.99 -27.80 -38.25
C ARG A 176 21.34 -26.64 -39.17
N ARG A 177 22.63 -26.45 -39.43
CA ARG A 177 23.12 -25.59 -40.52
C ARG A 177 22.73 -26.23 -41.85
N ARG A 178 22.16 -25.44 -42.75
CA ARG A 178 22.07 -25.73 -44.18
C ARG A 178 22.93 -24.71 -44.90
#